data_AF-A0ABD6WTJ9-F1
#
_entry.id   AF-A0ABD6WTJ9-F1
#
_cell.length_a   1.000
_cell.length_b   1.000
_cell.length_c   1.000
_cell.angle_alpha   90.00
_cell.angle_beta   90.00
_cell.angle_gamma   90.00
#
_symmetry.space_group_name_H-M   'P 1'
#
loop_
_entity.id
_entity.type
_entity.pdbx_description
1 polymer ?
#
loop_
_entity_poly.entity_id
_entity_poly.type
_entity_poly.pdbx_seq_one_letter_code
_entity_poly.pdbx_strand_id
1 'polypeptide(L)'
;MESIEDLTLEQLPEAVEYVHKIILEGELITDPELPSSEKKFSFEFTEYELQQLLWLWFAFKRGVGTFQHIEKAFKALGSNMSGDIYGQAYEYLSVLRSTNQILNRITQEFNIDPMTNWRVLKHLRGFNPKAVKIDF
;
A
#
# COMPACT_ATOMS: atom_id res chain seq x y z
N MET A 1 -35.02 42.63 4.01
CA MET A 1 -35.50 41.29 3.69
C MET A 1 -34.70 40.37 4.59
N GLU A 2 -35.36 39.76 5.58
CA GLU A 2 -34.69 39.07 6.70
C GLU A 2 -34.83 37.54 6.62
N SER A 3 -35.47 36.98 5.59
CA SER A 3 -35.60 35.52 5.40
C SER A 3 -35.61 35.10 3.93
N ILE A 4 -35.13 33.89 3.66
CA ILE A 4 -35.12 33.24 2.34
C ILE A 4 -36.54 32.96 1.79
N GLU A 5 -37.53 32.94 2.68
CA GLU A 5 -38.94 32.72 2.36
C GLU A 5 -39.61 33.93 1.70
N ASP A 6 -38.95 35.10 1.69
CA ASP A 6 -39.44 36.34 1.09
C ASP A 6 -39.04 36.51 -0.39
N LEU A 7 -38.31 35.54 -0.96
CA LEU A 7 -37.85 35.61 -2.36
C LEU A 7 -39.00 35.37 -3.34
N THR A 8 -39.15 36.26 -4.33
CA THR A 8 -40.08 36.02 -5.42
C THR A 8 -39.52 34.98 -6.40
N LEU A 9 -40.39 34.29 -7.15
CA LEU A 9 -39.99 33.23 -8.09
C LEU A 9 -38.97 33.70 -9.15
N GLU A 10 -38.98 34.99 -9.47
CA GLU A 10 -38.08 35.62 -10.44
C GLU A 10 -36.67 35.88 -9.86
N GLN A 11 -36.54 35.94 -8.53
CA GLN A 11 -35.29 36.17 -7.82
C GLN A 11 -34.56 34.85 -7.47
N LEU A 12 -35.24 33.72 -7.62
CA LEU A 12 -34.65 32.39 -7.36
C LEU A 12 -33.45 32.06 -8.24
N PRO A 13 -33.45 32.34 -9.57
CA PRO A 13 -32.30 32.03 -10.41
C PRO A 13 -31.04 32.83 -10.02
N GLU A 14 -31.21 34.12 -9.69
CA GLU A 14 -30.10 34.98 -9.26
C GLU A 14 -29.57 34.57 -7.87
N ALA A 15 -30.45 34.18 -6.95
CA ALA A 15 -30.06 33.67 -5.65
C ALA A 15 -29.26 32.37 -5.74
N VAL A 16 -29.65 31.45 -6.64
CA VAL A 16 -28.92 30.20 -6.90
C VAL A 16 -27.55 30.47 -7.53
N GLU A 17 -27.46 31.40 -8.49
CA GLU A 17 -26.19 31.80 -9.10
C GLU A 17 -25.27 32.48 -8.07
N TYR A 18 -25.83 33.30 -7.18
CA TYR A 18 -25.08 33.97 -6.12
C TYR A 18 -24.54 32.99 -5.08
N VAL A 19 -25.33 32.00 -4.64
CA VAL A 19 -24.88 30.92 -3.75
C VAL A 19 -23.77 30.09 -4.40
N HIS A 20 -23.86 29.83 -5.71
CA HIS A 20 -22.81 29.10 -6.43
C HIS A 20 -21.50 29.89 -6.55
N LYS A 21 -21.55 31.22 -6.47
CA LYS A 21 -20.37 32.11 -6.45
C LYS A 21 -19.83 32.36 -5.04
N ILE A 22 -20.65 32.23 -4.00
CA ILE A 22 -20.18 32.30 -2.62
C ILE A 22 -19.44 31.00 -2.32
N ILE A 23 -18.13 31.12 -2.12
CA ILE A 23 -17.36 30.07 -1.46
C ILE A 23 -17.89 30.02 -0.03
N LEU A 24 -18.62 28.96 0.31
CA LEU A 24 -19.04 28.72 1.68
C LEU A 24 -17.76 28.59 2.53
N GLU A 25 -17.55 29.52 3.47
CA GLU A 25 -16.50 29.40 4.49
C GLU A 25 -16.83 28.18 5.38
N GLY A 26 -16.50 26.98 4.89
CA GLY A 26 -16.87 25.72 5.53
C GLY A 26 -17.03 24.52 4.58
N GLU A 27 -17.12 24.71 3.26
CA GLU A 27 -17.02 23.59 2.31
C GLU A 27 -15.59 23.43 1.79
N LEU A 28 -15.20 22.16 1.69
CA LEU A 28 -13.86 21.66 1.43
C LEU A 28 -13.16 22.48 0.32
N ILE A 29 -12.05 23.13 0.67
CA ILE A 29 -11.08 23.60 -0.32
C ILE A 29 -10.73 22.38 -1.16
N THR A 30 -11.21 22.30 -2.40
CA THR A 30 -10.55 21.47 -3.40
C THR A 30 -9.20 22.15 -3.63
N ASP A 31 -8.20 21.70 -2.88
CA ASP A 31 -6.85 22.27 -2.88
C ASP A 31 -6.41 22.64 -4.31
N PRO A 32 -6.20 23.94 -4.61
CA PRO A 32 -5.54 24.32 -5.83
C PRO A 32 -4.07 23.89 -5.68
N GLU A 33 -3.75 22.74 -6.27
CA GLU A 33 -2.40 22.27 -6.59
C GLU A 33 -1.36 22.46 -5.46
N LEU A 34 -1.56 21.78 -4.33
CA LEU A 34 -0.42 21.35 -3.50
C LEU A 34 0.56 20.54 -4.37
N PRO A 35 1.89 20.68 -4.16
CA PRO A 35 2.92 20.13 -5.04
C PRO A 35 2.66 18.64 -5.29
N SER A 36 2.20 18.33 -6.52
CA SER A 36 1.90 16.99 -7.04
C SER A 36 1.47 16.01 -5.95
N SER A 37 0.21 16.07 -5.50
CA SER A 37 -0.36 14.95 -4.73
C SER A 37 0.01 13.64 -5.42
N GLU A 38 0.68 12.74 -4.69
CA GLU A 38 1.16 11.47 -5.25
C GLU A 38 0.02 10.80 -6.03
N LYS A 39 0.28 10.34 -7.25
CA LYS A 39 -0.77 9.77 -8.11
C LYS A 39 -1.38 8.55 -7.44
N LYS A 40 -2.63 8.66 -6.99
CA LYS A 40 -3.38 7.57 -6.35
C LYS A 40 -4.25 6.85 -7.38
N PHE A 41 -4.46 5.56 -7.12
CA PHE A 41 -5.34 4.71 -7.90
C PHE A 41 -6.27 3.97 -6.95
N SER A 42 -7.51 3.74 -7.39
CA SER A 42 -8.50 2.94 -6.67
C SER A 42 -8.80 1.70 -7.50
N PHE A 43 -8.77 0.54 -6.84
CA PHE A 43 -9.07 -0.75 -7.46
C PHE A 43 -9.92 -1.58 -6.51
N GLU A 44 -10.81 -2.38 -7.07
CA GLU A 44 -11.51 -3.44 -6.35
C GLU A 44 -10.74 -4.74 -6.51
N PHE A 45 -10.61 -5.50 -5.42
CA PHE A 45 -10.02 -6.83 -5.43
C PHE A 45 -11.07 -7.83 -4.97
N THR A 46 -11.14 -8.97 -5.65
CA THR A 46 -11.77 -10.15 -5.07
C THR A 46 -10.94 -10.65 -3.88
N GLU A 47 -11.59 -11.37 -2.97
CA GLU A 47 -10.90 -12.03 -1.86
C GLU A 47 -9.76 -12.92 -2.35
N TYR A 48 -9.98 -13.66 -3.45
CA TYR A 48 -8.97 -14.52 -4.04
C TYR A 48 -7.74 -13.74 -4.53
N GLU A 49 -7.92 -12.64 -5.26
CA GLU A 49 -6.80 -11.82 -5.73
C GLU A 49 -5.98 -11.25 -4.58
N LEU A 50 -6.65 -10.80 -3.51
CA LEU A 50 -5.98 -10.29 -2.33
C LEU A 50 -5.18 -11.38 -1.61
N GLN A 51 -5.76 -12.58 -1.47
CA GLN A 51 -5.05 -13.75 -0.95
C GLN A 51 -3.84 -14.12 -1.82
N GLN A 52 -3.96 -14.06 -3.14
CA GLN A 52 -2.86 -14.35 -4.06
C GLN A 52 -1.69 -13.37 -3.90
N LEU A 53 -1.96 -12.07 -3.71
CA LEU A 53 -0.91 -11.08 -3.42
C LEU A 53 -0.17 -11.39 -2.10
N LEU A 54 -0.91 -11.81 -1.07
CA LEU A 54 -0.32 -12.20 0.21
C LEU A 54 0.56 -13.46 0.09
N TRP A 55 0.08 -14.48 -0.63
CA TRP A 55 0.84 -15.72 -0.87
C TRP A 55 2.05 -15.48 -1.76
N LEU A 56 1.95 -14.61 -2.77
CA LEU A 56 3.08 -14.15 -3.58
C LEU A 56 4.15 -13.51 -2.70
N TRP A 57 3.77 -12.59 -1.82
CA TRP A 57 4.72 -11.97 -0.88
C TRP A 57 5.35 -13.01 0.06
N PHE A 58 4.58 -13.98 0.54
CA PHE A 58 5.11 -15.04 1.40
C PHE A 58 6.10 -15.96 0.66
N ALA A 59 5.82 -16.31 -0.59
CA ALA A 59 6.75 -17.04 -1.45
C ALA A 59 8.03 -16.24 -1.70
N PHE A 60 7.90 -14.94 -2.00
CA PHE A 60 9.03 -14.03 -2.17
C PHE A 60 9.89 -13.95 -0.90
N LYS A 61 9.28 -13.79 0.29
CA LYS A 61 9.98 -13.83 1.59
C LYS A 61 10.83 -15.08 1.74
N ARG A 62 10.29 -16.25 1.37
CA ARG A 62 11.01 -17.52 1.46
C ARG A 62 12.16 -17.56 0.47
N GLY A 63 11.95 -17.12 -0.76
CA GLY A 63 13.01 -17.02 -1.78
C GLY A 63 14.16 -16.12 -1.32
N VAL A 64 13.84 -14.95 -0.75
CA VAL A 64 14.84 -14.03 -0.17
C VAL A 64 15.70 -14.71 0.90
N GLY A 65 15.09 -15.47 1.81
CA GLY A 65 15.83 -16.22 2.83
C GLY A 65 16.77 -17.29 2.25
N THR A 66 16.43 -17.90 1.11
CA THR A 66 17.26 -18.91 0.47
C THR A 66 18.56 -18.34 -0.10
N PHE A 67 18.56 -17.07 -0.55
CA PHE A 67 19.77 -16.46 -1.14
C PHE A 67 20.97 -16.46 -0.18
N GLN A 68 20.76 -16.40 1.14
CA GLN A 68 21.85 -16.51 2.11
C GLN A 68 22.60 -17.83 1.99
N HIS A 69 21.86 -18.92 1.80
CA HIS A 69 22.45 -20.25 1.68
C HIS A 69 23.15 -20.40 0.33
N ILE A 70 22.56 -19.84 -0.72
CA ILE A 70 23.13 -19.88 -2.07
C ILE A 70 24.40 -19.02 -2.15
N GLU A 71 24.39 -17.80 -1.63
CA GLU A 71 25.56 -16.91 -1.60
C GLU A 71 26.74 -17.60 -0.90
N LYS A 72 26.52 -18.15 0.30
CA LYS A 72 27.55 -18.85 1.08
C LYS A 72 28.10 -20.07 0.33
N ALA A 73 27.24 -20.83 -0.34
CA ALA A 73 27.68 -21.97 -1.14
C ALA A 73 28.54 -21.53 -2.34
N PHE A 74 28.11 -20.50 -3.08
CA PHE A 74 28.85 -19.98 -4.23
C PHE A 74 30.18 -19.34 -3.83
N LYS A 75 30.20 -18.64 -2.70
CA LYS A 75 31.42 -18.08 -2.10
C LYS A 75 32.41 -19.18 -1.71
N ALA A 76 31.95 -20.26 -1.09
CA ALA A 76 32.78 -21.41 -0.75
C ALA A 76 33.38 -22.12 -1.98
N LEU A 77 32.67 -22.09 -3.12
CA LEU A 77 33.15 -22.61 -4.40
C LEU A 77 34.10 -21.65 -5.14
N GLY A 78 34.37 -20.46 -4.60
CA GLY A 78 35.17 -19.44 -5.28
C GLY A 78 34.49 -18.84 -6.52
N SER A 79 33.16 -18.95 -6.62
CA SER A 79 32.42 -18.41 -7.75
C SER A 79 32.35 -16.88 -7.70
N ASN A 80 32.61 -16.25 -8.84
CA ASN A 80 32.43 -14.81 -9.04
C ASN A 80 30.96 -14.36 -8.93
N MET A 81 29.99 -15.27 -9.05
CA MET A 81 28.56 -14.96 -8.92
C MET A 81 28.12 -14.68 -7.47
N SER A 82 28.95 -15.02 -6.47
CA SER A 82 28.61 -14.79 -5.05
C SER A 82 28.31 -13.31 -4.76
N GLY A 83 29.07 -12.38 -5.35
CA GLY A 83 28.84 -10.94 -5.24
C GLY A 83 27.51 -10.49 -5.85
N ASP A 84 27.14 -11.03 -7.03
CA ASP A 84 25.87 -10.69 -7.68
C ASP A 84 24.68 -11.20 -6.86
N ILE A 85 24.80 -12.41 -6.29
CA ILE A 85 23.78 -13.00 -5.43
C ILE A 85 23.60 -12.17 -4.16
N TYR A 86 24.71 -11.71 -3.54
CA TYR A 86 24.68 -10.80 -2.41
C TYR A 86 23.90 -9.52 -2.75
N GLY A 87 24.24 -8.88 -3.88
CA GLY A 87 23.61 -7.64 -4.33
C GLY A 87 22.10 -7.79 -4.52
N GLN A 88 21.68 -8.80 -5.28
CA GLN A 88 20.26 -9.08 -5.53
C GLN A 88 19.47 -9.31 -4.25
N ALA A 89 20.01 -10.13 -3.34
CA ALA A 89 19.35 -10.42 -2.07
C ALA A 89 19.23 -9.17 -1.18
N TYR A 90 20.22 -8.28 -1.20
CA TYR A 90 20.14 -7.00 -0.49
C TYR A 90 19.05 -6.09 -1.08
N GLU A 91 18.98 -5.95 -2.40
CA GLU A 91 17.93 -5.16 -3.08
C GLU A 91 16.53 -5.70 -2.77
N TYR A 92 16.35 -7.02 -2.81
CA TYR A 92 15.07 -7.67 -2.56
C TYR A 92 14.55 -7.50 -1.13
N LEU A 93 15.44 -7.34 -0.14
CA LEU A 93 15.02 -7.03 1.23
C LEU A 93 14.25 -5.72 1.32
N SER A 94 14.64 -4.70 0.55
CA SER A 94 13.97 -3.40 0.55
C SER A 94 12.53 -3.52 0.04
N VAL A 95 12.35 -4.22 -1.09
CA VAL A 95 11.05 -4.52 -1.69
C VAL A 95 10.19 -5.37 -0.75
N LEU A 96 10.79 -6.40 -0.14
CA LEU A 96 10.08 -7.28 0.78
C LEU A 96 9.48 -6.50 1.96
N ARG A 97 10.23 -5.52 2.49
CA ARG A 97 9.80 -4.66 3.60
C ARG A 97 8.70 -3.68 3.19
N SER A 98 8.87 -2.96 2.08
CA SER A 98 7.87 -1.99 1.62
C SER A 98 6.56 -2.67 1.23
N THR A 99 6.61 -3.80 0.52
CA THR A 99 5.42 -4.56 0.16
C THR A 99 4.73 -5.15 1.40
N ASN A 100 5.46 -5.56 2.44
CA ASN A 100 4.85 -6.01 3.69
C ASN A 100 3.98 -4.92 4.34
N GLN A 101 4.44 -3.66 4.33
CA GLN A 101 3.69 -2.53 4.87
C GLN A 101 2.42 -2.26 4.06
N ILE A 102 2.53 -2.25 2.73
CA ILE A 102 1.40 -2.06 1.82
C ILE A 102 0.35 -3.14 2.05
N LEU A 103 0.77 -4.41 2.07
CA LEU A 103 -0.13 -5.54 2.27
C LEU A 103 -0.81 -5.49 3.64
N ASN A 104 -0.08 -5.20 4.72
CA ASN A 104 -0.69 -5.04 6.05
C ASN A 104 -1.74 -3.92 6.07
N ARG A 105 -1.49 -2.79 5.39
CA ARG A 105 -2.43 -1.67 5.30
C ARG A 105 -3.72 -2.09 4.57
N ILE A 106 -3.62 -2.71 3.39
CA ILE A 106 -4.80 -3.05 2.60
C ILE A 106 -5.56 -4.26 3.16
N THR A 107 -4.93 -5.08 4.00
CA THR A 107 -5.56 -6.24 4.64
C THR A 107 -5.77 -6.08 6.15
N GLN A 108 -5.80 -4.84 6.65
CA GLN A 108 -5.88 -4.57 8.09
C GLN A 108 -7.17 -5.12 8.74
N GLU A 109 -8.28 -5.10 8.00
CA GLU A 109 -9.60 -5.47 8.50
C GLU A 109 -9.87 -6.98 8.48
N PHE A 110 -9.04 -7.76 7.78
CA PHE A 110 -9.21 -9.21 7.68
C PHE A 110 -8.65 -9.92 8.93
N ASN A 111 -9.23 -11.05 9.32
CA ASN A 111 -8.71 -11.84 10.45
C ASN A 111 -7.82 -12.98 9.97
N ILE A 112 -6.89 -13.41 10.83
CA ILE A 112 -6.14 -14.65 10.58
C ILE A 112 -7.12 -15.80 10.81
N ASP A 113 -7.39 -16.55 9.76
CA ASP A 113 -8.15 -17.80 9.82
C ASP A 113 -7.28 -18.99 9.39
N PRO A 114 -6.96 -19.93 10.30
CA PRO A 114 -6.16 -21.11 10.00
C PRO A 114 -6.78 -22.07 8.97
N MET A 115 -8.10 -22.04 8.82
CA MET A 115 -8.85 -22.99 7.97
C MET A 115 -8.97 -22.51 6.52
N THR A 116 -8.64 -21.24 6.24
CA THR A 116 -8.69 -20.64 4.90
C THR A 116 -7.30 -20.13 4.48
N ASN A 117 -7.24 -19.57 3.27
CA ASN A 117 -6.00 -18.98 2.76
C ASN A 117 -5.54 -17.74 3.54
N TRP A 118 -6.43 -17.14 4.35
CA TRP A 118 -6.08 -16.05 5.26
C TRP A 118 -5.05 -16.42 6.33
N ARG A 119 -4.76 -17.72 6.53
CA ARG A 119 -3.65 -18.19 7.38
C ARG A 119 -2.31 -17.56 7.03
N VAL A 120 -2.11 -17.12 5.79
CA VAL A 120 -0.90 -16.42 5.34
C VAL A 120 -0.65 -15.11 6.12
N LEU A 121 -1.70 -14.46 6.62
CA LEU A 121 -1.61 -13.25 7.43
C LEU A 121 -0.78 -13.46 8.70
N LYS A 122 -0.72 -14.70 9.24
CA LYS A 122 0.19 -15.04 10.35
C LYS A 122 1.64 -14.74 10.00
N HIS A 123 2.06 -15.05 8.77
CA HIS A 123 3.42 -14.79 8.30
C HIS A 123 3.65 -13.32 7.96
N LEU A 124 2.64 -12.65 7.41
CA LEU A 124 2.70 -11.22 7.08
C LEU A 124 2.83 -10.35 8.34
N ARG A 125 1.97 -10.58 9.34
CA ARG A 125 1.90 -9.81 10.60
C ARG A 125 3.04 -10.16 11.56
N GLY A 126 3.49 -11.41 11.55
CA GLY A 126 4.65 -11.86 12.33
C GLY A 126 6.00 -11.50 11.71
N PHE A 127 6.02 -10.78 10.59
CA PHE A 127 7.26 -10.39 9.93
C PHE A 127 7.98 -9.31 10.74
N ASN A 128 9.17 -9.64 11.24
CA ASN A 128 10.05 -8.66 11.85
C ASN A 128 11.09 -8.17 10.83
N PRO A 129 10.95 -6.95 10.27
CA PRO A 129 11.85 -6.43 9.24
C PRO A 129 13.28 -6.23 9.74
N LYS A 130 13.48 -6.09 11.06
CA LYS A 130 14.80 -5.97 11.70
C LYS A 130 15.43 -7.32 12.01
N ALA A 131 14.64 -8.38 12.14
CA ALA A 131 15.14 -9.75 12.38
C ALA A 131 15.52 -10.46 11.09
N VAL A 132 15.02 -10.01 9.93
CA VAL A 132 15.61 -10.38 8.64
C VAL A 132 16.91 -9.60 8.47
N LYS A 133 17.91 -10.01 9.25
CA LYS A 133 19.31 -9.73 8.96
C LYS A 133 19.75 -10.80 8.02
N ILE A 134 19.96 -10.40 6.77
CA ILE A 134 20.77 -11.23 5.92
C ILE A 134 22.22 -11.06 6.41
N ASP A 135 22.65 -11.93 7.32
CA ASP A 135 24.06 -12.06 7.71
C ASP A 135 24.76 -12.89 6.63
N PHE A 136 25.29 -12.21 5.62
CA PHE A 136 26.21 -12.76 4.63
C PHE A 136 27.57 -13.08 5.26
#